data_AF-A0A259LLJ1-F1
#
_entry.id   AF-A0A259LLJ1-F1
#
_cell.length_a   1.000
_cell.length_b   1.000
_cell.length_c   1.000
_cell.angle_alpha   90.00
_cell.angle_beta   90.00
_cell.angle_gamma   90.00
#
_symmetry.space_group_name_H-M   'P 1'
#
loop_
_entity.id
_entity.type
_entity.pdbx_description
1 polymer ?
#
loop_
_entity_poly.entity_id
_entity_poly.type
_entity_poly.pdbx_seq_one_letter_code
_entity_poly.pdbx_strand_id
1 'polypeptide(L)'
;DPVTGEGVENCFYAYEQGTSMAAPHVSAALALLKARDPAASREDIISMLRAALDPRESLQCAGLCSQYPGATPIEGSPDMCARPCGEGLLNMANVPVKATGAGGR
;
A
#
# COMPACT_ATOMS: atom_id res chain seq x y z
N ASP A 1 14.32 -19.06 13.95
CA ASP A 1 13.45 -19.72 12.98
C ASP A 1 12.00 -19.38 13.31
N PRO A 2 11.25 -18.71 12.41
CA PRO A 2 9.86 -18.32 12.65
C PRO A 2 8.88 -19.50 12.79
N VAL A 3 9.26 -20.72 12.39
CA VAL A 3 8.44 -21.94 12.54
C VAL A 3 8.69 -22.62 13.88
N THR A 4 9.95 -22.65 14.35
CA THR A 4 10.34 -23.40 15.56
C THR A 4 10.63 -22.52 16.78
N GLY A 5 10.80 -21.21 16.60
CA GLY A 5 11.12 -20.26 17.67
C GLY A 5 12.58 -20.28 18.14
N GLU A 6 13.43 -21.17 17.59
CA GLU A 6 14.83 -21.28 17.97
C GLU A 6 15.69 -20.15 17.39
N GLY A 7 16.78 -19.80 18.07
CA GLY A 7 17.77 -18.86 17.55
C GLY A 7 18.49 -19.46 16.34
N VAL A 8 18.57 -18.71 15.23
CA VAL A 8 19.37 -19.09 14.06
C VAL A 8 20.57 -18.16 13.95
N GLU A 9 21.70 -18.69 13.47
CA GLU A 9 22.95 -17.92 13.32
C GLU A 9 22.79 -16.72 12.37
N ASN A 10 21.91 -16.85 11.36
CA ASN A 10 21.54 -15.78 10.44
C ASN A 10 20.02 -15.71 10.26
N CYS A 11 19.42 -14.56 10.57
CA CYS A 11 18.00 -14.30 10.35
C CYS A 11 17.78 -13.62 8.99
N PHE A 12 17.27 -14.36 8.00
CA PHE A 12 16.90 -13.81 6.70
C PHE A 12 15.48 -13.24 6.65
N TYR A 13 14.62 -13.65 7.57
CA TYR A 13 13.20 -13.29 7.63
C TYR A 13 12.80 -12.94 9.06
N ALA A 14 11.92 -11.96 9.20
CA ALA A 14 11.35 -11.52 10.46
C ALA A 14 9.89 -11.05 10.26
N TYR A 15 9.08 -11.20 11.30
CA TYR A 15 7.76 -10.57 11.36
C TYR A 15 7.92 -9.15 11.87
N GLU A 16 7.61 -8.18 11.02
CA GLU A 16 7.76 -6.76 11.31
C GLU A 16 6.42 -6.04 11.10
N GLN A 17 6.15 -5.01 11.89
CA GLN A 17 4.89 -4.27 11.86
C GLN A 17 5.13 -2.77 11.84
N GLY A 18 4.25 -2.04 11.16
CA GLY A 18 4.23 -0.58 11.18
C GLY A 18 4.40 0.07 9.81
N THR A 19 4.30 1.41 9.78
CA THR A 19 4.39 2.19 8.55
C THR A 19 5.78 2.13 7.89
N SER A 20 6.82 1.88 8.68
CA SER A 20 8.18 1.59 8.18
C SER A 20 8.23 0.37 7.26
N MET A 21 7.30 -0.58 7.41
CA MET A 21 7.18 -1.76 6.54
C MET A 21 6.27 -1.47 5.35
N ALA A 22 5.32 -0.53 5.47
CA ALA A 22 4.48 -0.11 4.34
C ALA A 22 5.27 0.75 3.33
N ALA A 23 6.14 1.64 3.81
CA ALA A 23 6.96 2.52 2.97
C ALA A 23 7.77 1.78 1.87
N PRO A 24 8.50 0.68 2.15
CA PRO A 24 9.25 -0.04 1.13
C PRO A 24 8.35 -0.69 0.06
N HIS A 25 7.09 -1.03 0.36
CA HIS A 25 6.16 -1.52 -0.66
C HIS A 25 5.80 -0.42 -1.66
N VAL A 26 5.52 0.80 -1.17
CA VAL A 26 5.19 1.94 -2.03
C VAL A 26 6.40 2.39 -2.86
N SER A 27 7.59 2.43 -2.27
CA SER A 27 8.80 2.82 -3.00
C SER A 27 9.17 1.80 -4.09
N ALA A 28 9.02 0.49 -3.83
CA ALA A 28 9.21 -0.55 -4.84
C ALA A 28 8.20 -0.42 -5.99
N ALA A 29 6.92 -0.16 -5.70
CA ALA A 29 5.91 0.08 -6.71
C ALA A 29 6.24 1.28 -7.61
N LEU A 30 6.63 2.41 -7.01
CA LEU A 30 7.09 3.59 -7.74
C LEU A 30 8.30 3.29 -8.62
N ALA A 31 9.26 2.50 -8.14
CA ALA A 31 10.43 2.08 -8.91
C ALA A 31 10.04 1.22 -10.12
N LEU A 32 9.11 0.27 -9.95
CA LEU A 32 8.57 -0.54 -11.05
C LEU A 32 7.84 0.32 -12.09
N LEU A 33 7.05 1.30 -11.66
CA LEU A 33 6.38 2.25 -12.55
C LEU A 33 7.39 3.06 -13.36
N LYS A 34 8.46 3.58 -12.72
CA LYS A 34 9.55 4.29 -13.40
C LYS A 34 10.33 3.39 -14.35
N ALA A 35 10.57 2.12 -13.99
CA ALA A 35 11.27 1.17 -14.85
C ALA A 35 10.45 0.84 -16.11
N ARG A 36 9.12 0.70 -15.97
CA ARG A 36 8.18 0.50 -17.07
C ARG A 36 8.11 1.71 -18.01
N ASP A 37 8.19 2.92 -17.45
CA ASP A 37 8.25 4.15 -18.23
C ASP A 37 9.35 5.11 -17.76
N PRO A 38 10.59 4.92 -18.25
CA PRO A 38 11.72 5.74 -17.84
C PRO A 38 11.57 7.23 -18.16
N ALA A 39 10.74 7.59 -19.15
CA ALA A 39 10.49 8.97 -19.55
C ALA A 39 9.43 9.67 -18.67
N ALA A 40 8.62 8.91 -17.93
CA ALA A 40 7.53 9.47 -17.11
C ALA A 40 8.06 10.46 -16.05
N SER A 41 7.37 11.59 -15.90
CA SER A 41 7.65 12.56 -14.85
C SER A 41 7.29 12.00 -13.47
N ARG A 42 7.66 12.72 -12.41
CA ARG A 42 7.25 12.36 -11.04
C ARG A 42 5.73 12.38 -10.91
N GLU A 43 5.09 13.38 -11.50
CA GLU A 43 3.66 13.61 -11.46
C GLU A 43 2.90 12.47 -12.18
N ASP A 44 3.40 12.05 -13.34
CA ASP A 44 2.84 10.92 -14.08
C ASP A 44 2.87 9.63 -13.25
N ILE A 45 3.99 9.38 -12.56
CA ILE A 45 4.17 8.17 -11.75
C ILE A 45 3.26 8.18 -10.52
N ILE A 46 3.13 9.32 -9.84
CA ILE A 46 2.19 9.46 -8.72
C ILE A 46 0.75 9.27 -9.20
N SER A 47 0.40 9.83 -10.35
CA SER A 47 -0.92 9.67 -10.96
C SER A 47 -1.21 8.20 -11.29
N MET A 48 -0.26 7.50 -11.93
CA MET A 48 -0.37 6.07 -12.23
C MET A 48 -0.52 5.23 -10.96
N LEU A 49 0.24 5.53 -9.90
CA LEU A 49 0.12 4.82 -8.62
C LEU A 49 -1.26 5.02 -7.99
N ARG A 50 -1.79 6.25 -8.00
CA ARG A 50 -3.13 6.57 -7.46
C ARG A 50 -4.25 5.92 -8.27
N ALA A 51 -4.11 5.87 -9.59
CA ALA A 51 -5.05 5.17 -10.47
C ALA A 51 -5.07 3.65 -10.23
N ALA A 52 -4.01 3.10 -9.63
CA ALA A 52 -3.87 1.68 -9.33
C ALA A 52 -4.42 1.31 -7.93
N LEU A 53 -5.05 2.24 -7.20
CA LEU A 53 -5.56 1.96 -5.86
C LEU A 53 -6.89 1.21 -5.92
N ASP A 54 -7.02 0.19 -5.07
CA ASP A 54 -8.33 -0.37 -4.71
C ASP A 54 -8.97 0.46 -3.60
N PRO A 55 -10.31 0.60 -3.60
CA PRO A 55 -11.02 1.18 -2.48
C PRO A 55 -10.80 0.35 -1.22
N ARG A 56 -10.85 1.01 -0.07
CA ARG A 56 -10.80 0.35 1.24
C ARG A 56 -12.19 0.08 1.76
N GLU A 57 -12.35 -1.10 2.32
CA GLU A 57 -13.45 -1.38 3.23
C GLU A 57 -13.25 -0.62 4.55
N SER A 58 -14.36 -0.24 5.19
CA SER A 58 -14.34 0.61 6.39
C SER A 58 -13.43 0.06 7.50
N LEU A 59 -13.46 -1.25 7.74
CA LEU A 59 -12.67 -1.91 8.78
C LEU A 59 -11.17 -2.03 8.46
N GLN A 60 -10.77 -1.99 7.18
CA GLN A 60 -9.35 -2.05 6.79
C GLN A 60 -8.56 -0.81 7.21
N CYS A 61 -9.29 0.27 7.49
CA CYS A 61 -8.77 1.56 7.92
C CYS A 61 -9.29 1.92 9.33
N ALA A 62 -9.66 0.93 10.12
CA ALA A 62 -10.20 1.16 11.45
C ALA A 62 -9.16 0.97 12.55
N GLY A 63 -9.43 1.56 13.70
CA GLY A 63 -8.78 1.24 14.96
C GLY A 63 -9.73 1.51 16.13
N LEU A 64 -9.33 1.12 17.34
CA LEU A 64 -10.17 1.33 18.52
C LEU A 64 -10.48 2.82 18.69
N CYS A 65 -11.75 3.18 18.88
CA CYS A 65 -12.17 4.56 19.10
C CYS A 65 -11.47 5.21 20.30
N SER A 66 -11.09 4.42 21.31
CA SER A 66 -10.29 4.88 22.46
C SER A 66 -8.91 5.42 22.08
N GLN A 67 -8.36 5.02 20.93
CA GLN A 67 -7.08 5.50 20.39
C GLN A 67 -7.24 6.71 19.45
N TYR A 68 -8.48 7.05 19.08
CA TYR A 68 -8.82 8.14 18.15
C TYR A 68 -9.94 9.02 18.72
N PRO A 69 -9.68 9.81 19.78
CA PRO A 69 -10.71 10.67 20.38
C PRO A 69 -11.31 11.65 19.35
N GLY A 70 -12.64 11.67 19.26
CA GLY A 70 -13.37 12.54 18.33
C GLY A 70 -13.57 11.97 16.92
N ALA A 71 -13.06 10.77 16.62
CA ALA A 71 -13.39 10.06 15.39
C ALA A 71 -14.80 9.45 15.46
N THR A 72 -15.48 9.38 14.31
CA THR A 72 -16.81 8.77 14.20
C THR A 72 -16.70 7.24 14.18
N PRO A 73 -17.51 6.51 14.97
CA PRO A 73 -17.60 5.06 14.89
C PRO A 73 -18.05 4.57 13.51
N ILE A 74 -17.55 3.42 13.11
CA ILE A 74 -17.93 2.75 11.87
C ILE A 74 -19.29 2.08 12.08
N GLU A 75 -20.18 2.20 11.09
CA GLU A 75 -21.49 1.55 11.12
C GLU A 75 -21.34 0.03 11.32
N GLY A 76 -22.10 -0.53 12.26
CA GLY A 76 -22.01 -1.95 12.63
C GLY A 76 -20.79 -2.32 13.49
N SER A 77 -19.93 -1.38 13.88
CA SER A 77 -18.75 -1.62 14.73
C SER A 77 -18.53 -0.46 15.72
N PRO A 78 -19.28 -0.42 16.84
CA PRO A 78 -19.34 0.75 17.73
C PRO A 78 -18.02 1.11 18.42
N ASP A 79 -17.12 0.14 18.60
CA ASP A 79 -15.81 0.36 19.23
C ASP A 79 -14.69 0.69 18.22
N MET A 80 -15.00 0.66 16.92
CA MET A 80 -14.04 0.88 15.84
C MET A 80 -14.31 2.21 15.15
N CYS A 81 -13.28 3.05 15.05
CA CYS A 81 -13.34 4.35 14.43
C CYS A 81 -12.45 4.41 13.20
N ALA A 82 -12.85 5.21 12.22
CA ALA A 82 -12.08 5.43 11.01
C ALA A 82 -10.77 6.18 11.33
N ARG A 83 -9.67 5.74 10.71
CA ARG A 83 -8.34 6.34 10.84
C ARG A 83 -8.01 7.17 9.60
N PRO A 84 -7.10 8.14 9.70
CA PRO A 84 -6.52 8.75 8.50
C PRO A 84 -5.58 7.73 7.82
N CYS A 85 -6.01 7.14 6.69
CA CYS A 85 -5.22 6.14 5.96
C CYS A 85 -4.94 6.49 4.49
N GLY A 86 -5.41 7.63 3.99
CA GLY A 86 -5.25 8.03 2.58
C GLY A 86 -6.24 7.35 1.63
N GLU A 87 -5.91 7.32 0.34
CA GLU A 87 -6.88 7.14 -0.74
C GLU A 87 -7.27 5.69 -1.08
N GLY A 88 -6.48 4.69 -0.70
CA GLY A 88 -6.80 3.29 -1.02
C GLY A 88 -5.65 2.30 -0.77
N LEU A 89 -5.88 1.03 -1.09
CA LEU A 89 -4.88 -0.03 -1.05
C LEU A 89 -4.14 -0.12 -2.38
N LEU A 90 -2.83 -0.28 -2.32
CA LEU A 90 -2.01 -0.43 -3.52
C LEU A 90 -2.35 -1.74 -4.24
N ASN A 91 -2.80 -1.65 -5.49
CA ASN A 91 -3.00 -2.81 -6.35
C ASN A 91 -2.31 -2.61 -7.71
N MET A 92 -1.12 -3.18 -7.84
CA MET A 92 -0.31 -3.05 -9.07
C MET A 92 -0.95 -3.68 -10.32
N ALA A 93 -1.97 -4.54 -10.17
CA ALA A 93 -2.72 -5.10 -11.30
C ALA A 93 -3.65 -4.06 -11.96
N ASN A 94 -4.05 -3.02 -11.22
CA ASN A 94 -4.91 -1.95 -11.73
C ASN A 94 -4.14 -0.83 -12.44
N VAL A 95 -2.81 -0.91 -12.49
CA VAL A 95 -2.01 0.14 -13.12
C VAL A 95 -2.43 0.27 -14.59
N PRO A 96 -2.75 1.49 -15.08
CA PRO A 96 -3.16 1.69 -16.45
C PRO A 96 -2.17 1.12 -17.46
N VAL A 97 -2.71 0.51 -18.51
CA VAL A 97 -1.92 -0.02 -19.61
C VAL A 97 -1.19 1.13 -20.29
N LYS A 98 0.13 1.00 -20.47
CA LYS A 98 0.88 1.96 -21.26
C LYS A 98 0.49 1.74 -22.72
N ALA A 99 -0.08 2.76 -23.37
CA ALA A 99 -0.33 2.69 -24.81
C ALA A 99 1.02 2.50 -25.52
N THR A 100 1.31 1.27 -25.93
CA THR A 100 2.43 0.99 -26.83
C THR A 100 2.00 1.54 -28.18
N GLY A 101 2.57 2.66 -28.59
CA GLY A 101 2.38 3.16 -29.95
C GLY A 101 2.68 2.02 -30.91
N ALA A 102 1.70 1.64 -31.72
CA ALA A 102 1.90 0.75 -32.87
C ALA A 102 2.99 1.40 -33.75
N GLY A 103 4.20 0.88 -33.64
CA GLY A 103 5.39 1.53 -34.18
C GLY A 103 6.61 0.62 -34.05
N GLY A 104 6.45 -0.66 -34.40
CA GLY A 104 7.54 -1.60 -34.65
C GLY A 104 7.45 -2.07 -36.10
N ARG A 105 8.52 -1.80 -36.85
CA ARG A 105 8.75 -2.23 -38.24
C ARG A 105 8.79 -3.75 -38.38
#